data_AF-A0A365CXP6-F1
#
_entry.id   AF-A0A365CXP6-F1
#
_cell.length_a   1.000
_cell.length_b   1.000
_cell.length_c   1.000
_cell.angle_alpha   90.00
_cell.angle_beta   90.00
_cell.angle_gamma   90.00
#
_symmetry.space_group_name_H-M   'P 1'
#
loop_
_entity.id
_entity.type
_entity.pdbx_description
1 polymer ?
#
loop_
_entity_poly.entity_id
_entity_poly.type
_entity_poly.pdbx_seq_one_letter_code
_entity_poly.pdbx_strand_id
1 'polypeptide(L)'
;MKENIGPAAGRLKKTLALAVLTGLMLTGCGGGKQAAVEPASAASATATVEASVTVPGVVGLTLDTATDQLEKLGFKVDAADSVDGKSIIVKKDWQVLTQDPSNGAQAAKGSTVHLGVKSLEKIATEKAAAEKAAADKAAAEAAAKAAAAKAAADKVAADKAASDKAAADQAAAAKAAADQAAAAAAQQAAQAPAPAAVPAAPAPAAYFANCTAAKAAGAAPLYRGQPGYRSALDRDGDGVACER
;
A
#
# COMPACT_ATOMS: atom_id res chain seq x y z
N MET A 1 13.79 -27.05 29.72
CA MET A 1 14.83 -27.49 28.75
C MET A 1 14.27 -27.19 27.38
N LYS A 2 14.71 -26.10 26.73
CA LYS A 2 15.66 -26.12 25.59
C LYS A 2 15.03 -26.86 24.39
N GLU A 3 14.75 -26.28 23.21
CA GLU A 3 15.39 -25.14 22.51
C GLU A 3 14.47 -24.44 21.50
N ASN A 4 14.78 -23.17 21.26
CA ASN A 4 14.37 -22.30 20.15
C ASN A 4 15.18 -22.62 18.88
N ILE A 5 14.53 -22.81 17.72
CA ILE A 5 15.03 -22.48 16.36
C ILE A 5 13.74 -22.22 15.54
N GLY A 6 13.35 -21.02 15.12
CA GLY A 6 14.08 -20.03 14.32
C GLY A 6 13.47 -20.01 12.89
N PRO A 7 12.85 -18.90 12.43
CA PRO A 7 12.15 -18.81 11.14
C PRO A 7 13.09 -18.36 10.01
N ALA A 8 12.80 -18.74 8.76
CA ALA A 8 13.51 -18.19 7.59
C ALA A 8 12.57 -17.96 6.40
N ALA A 9 12.00 -16.75 6.36
CA ALA A 9 11.56 -16.11 5.14
C ALA A 9 12.80 -15.57 4.40
N GLY A 10 12.96 -15.93 3.13
CA GLY A 10 14.03 -15.42 2.26
C GLY A 10 13.50 -15.10 0.88
N ARG A 11 13.12 -13.83 0.68
CA ARG A 11 12.69 -13.26 -0.61
C ARG A 11 13.82 -13.40 -1.65
N LEU A 12 13.55 -14.09 -2.76
CA LEU A 12 14.37 -14.07 -3.97
C LEU A 12 14.49 -12.64 -4.52
N LYS A 13 15.66 -12.02 -4.37
CA LYS A 13 16.03 -10.79 -5.05
C LYS A 13 16.52 -11.14 -6.45
N LYS A 14 15.71 -10.81 -7.46
CA LYS A 14 16.07 -10.87 -8.88
C LYS A 14 17.04 -9.70 -9.18
N THR A 15 18.33 -9.98 -9.25
CA THR A 15 19.34 -9.03 -9.71
C THR A 15 19.30 -8.94 -11.23
N LEU A 16 18.72 -7.84 -11.72
CA LEU A 16 18.83 -7.38 -13.10
C LEU A 16 20.25 -6.80 -13.29
N ALA A 17 21.07 -7.42 -14.14
CA ALA A 17 22.31 -6.82 -14.63
C ALA A 17 22.02 -6.18 -16.00
N LEU A 18 21.93 -4.85 -16.00
CA LEU A 18 21.81 -4.03 -17.19
C LEU A 18 23.23 -3.59 -17.60
N ALA A 19 23.81 -4.24 -18.61
CA ALA A 19 25.09 -3.83 -19.19
C ALA A 19 24.83 -2.75 -20.26
N VAL A 20 25.09 -1.50 -19.91
CA VAL A 20 25.12 -0.36 -20.82
C VAL A 20 26.51 -0.31 -21.47
N LEU A 21 26.60 -0.61 -22.77
CA LEU A 21 27.81 -0.39 -23.57
C LEU A 21 27.84 1.05 -24.07
N THR A 22 28.70 1.86 -23.49
CA THR A 22 29.12 3.15 -24.03
C THR A 22 30.49 3.05 -24.70
N GLY A 23 30.54 3.44 -25.98
CA GLY A 23 31.64 4.18 -26.59
C GLY A 23 32.67 3.37 -27.38
N LEU A 24 32.83 3.69 -28.67
CA LEU A 24 34.06 4.30 -29.19
C LEU A 24 33.86 4.76 -30.65
N MET A 25 33.73 6.07 -30.85
CA MET A 25 34.02 6.71 -32.13
C MET A 25 35.52 6.98 -32.15
N LEU A 26 36.25 6.42 -33.13
CA LEU A 26 37.60 6.88 -33.43
C LEU A 26 37.82 6.98 -34.94
N THR A 27 37.78 8.24 -35.36
CA THR A 27 38.30 8.81 -36.60
C THR A 27 39.72 8.27 -36.89
N GLY A 28 39.90 7.64 -38.05
CA GLY A 28 41.20 7.21 -38.55
C GLY A 28 41.34 7.59 -40.03
N CYS A 29 42.01 8.72 -40.25
CA CYS A 29 42.38 9.27 -41.55
C CYS A 29 43.78 8.78 -41.96
N GLY A 30 43.95 8.39 -43.22
CA GLY A 30 45.23 8.48 -43.94
C GLY A 30 46.07 7.20 -44.05
N GLY A 31 46.41 6.84 -45.30
CA GLY A 31 47.45 5.86 -45.58
C GLY A 31 47.32 5.20 -46.96
N GLY A 32 47.66 5.95 -48.00
CA GLY A 32 47.46 5.56 -49.39
C GLY A 32 48.21 4.30 -49.84
N LYS A 33 47.62 3.62 -50.82
CA LYS A 33 48.35 2.96 -51.89
C LYS A 33 47.64 3.27 -53.21
N GLN A 34 48.30 4.12 -53.99
CA GLN A 34 48.08 4.27 -55.42
C GLN A 34 48.33 2.92 -56.09
N ALA A 35 47.36 2.44 -56.84
CA ALA A 35 47.59 1.60 -58.00
C ALA A 35 46.87 2.27 -59.16
N ALA A 36 47.64 3.02 -59.94
CA ALA A 36 47.22 3.56 -61.22
C ALA A 36 47.51 2.50 -62.29
N VAL A 37 46.44 2.01 -62.93
CA VAL A 37 46.32 1.44 -64.29
C VAL A 37 44.80 1.24 -64.43
N GLU A 38 44.05 1.72 -65.43
CA GLU A 38 44.29 1.96 -66.85
C GLU A 38 43.06 2.72 -67.39
N PRO A 39 43.17 3.75 -68.24
CA PRO A 39 42.02 4.42 -68.83
C PRO A 39 41.65 3.73 -70.14
N ALA A 40 40.76 2.75 -70.08
CA ALA A 40 40.21 2.13 -71.29
C ALA A 40 38.69 2.27 -71.30
N SER A 41 38.24 3.05 -72.28
CA SER A 41 36.89 3.04 -72.83
C SER A 41 35.79 3.53 -71.88
N ALA A 42 35.68 4.86 -71.84
CA ALA A 42 34.40 5.53 -71.78
C ALA A 42 33.53 5.04 -72.96
N ALA A 43 32.90 3.88 -72.81
CA ALA A 43 31.57 3.71 -73.35
C ALA A 43 30.73 4.77 -72.63
N SER A 44 30.49 5.89 -73.32
CA SER A 44 29.31 6.70 -73.06
C SER A 44 28.12 5.75 -73.07
N ALA A 45 27.76 5.22 -71.90
CA ALA A 45 26.36 5.02 -71.62
C ALA A 45 25.78 6.41 -71.81
N THR A 46 25.15 6.62 -72.96
CA THR A 46 24.05 7.58 -73.04
C THR A 46 23.12 7.13 -71.92
N ALA A 47 23.27 7.73 -70.74
CA ALA A 47 22.21 7.83 -69.78
C ALA A 47 21.15 8.60 -70.53
N THR A 48 20.32 7.86 -71.27
CA THR A 48 19.02 8.32 -71.69
C THR A 48 18.45 8.85 -70.39
N VAL A 49 18.32 10.18 -70.30
CA VAL A 49 17.62 10.83 -69.20
C VAL A 49 16.17 10.42 -69.41
N GLU A 50 15.85 9.18 -69.08
CA GLU A 50 14.49 8.70 -69.02
C GLU A 50 13.83 9.62 -68.01
N ALA A 51 12.80 10.34 -68.47
CA ALA A 51 12.06 11.26 -67.64
C ALA A 51 11.55 10.48 -66.42
N SER A 52 12.22 10.67 -65.28
CA SER A 52 11.88 10.01 -64.04
C SER A 52 10.65 10.70 -63.48
N VAL A 53 9.63 9.90 -63.19
CA VAL A 53 8.37 10.34 -62.61
C VAL A 53 8.37 9.93 -61.16
N THR A 54 7.91 10.82 -60.28
CA THR A 54 7.73 10.50 -58.87
C THR A 54 6.56 9.54 -58.69
N VAL A 55 6.82 8.41 -58.04
CA VAL A 55 5.79 7.41 -57.73
C VAL A 55 4.92 7.92 -56.58
N PRO A 56 3.59 8.05 -56.75
CA PRO A 56 2.69 8.51 -55.69
C PRO A 56 2.44 7.40 -54.67
N GLY A 57 2.12 7.78 -53.42
CA GLY A 57 1.73 6.82 -52.38
C GLY A 57 0.29 6.38 -52.52
N VAL A 58 0.07 5.07 -52.68
CA VAL A 58 -1.27 4.45 -52.84
C VAL A 58 -1.65 3.48 -51.71
N VAL A 59 -0.78 3.30 -50.71
CA VAL A 59 -1.04 2.45 -49.54
C VAL A 59 -2.27 2.98 -48.78
N GLY A 60 -3.21 2.09 -48.46
CA GLY A 60 -4.48 2.40 -47.79
C GLY A 60 -5.64 2.69 -48.74
N LEU A 61 -5.39 2.91 -50.04
CA LEU A 61 -6.44 3.08 -51.05
C LEU A 61 -6.98 1.72 -51.52
N THR A 62 -8.17 1.73 -52.12
CA THR A 62 -8.68 0.58 -52.84
C THR A 62 -7.86 0.36 -54.11
N LEU A 63 -7.72 -0.90 -54.54
CA LEU A 63 -6.87 -1.24 -55.68
C LEU A 63 -7.35 -0.59 -56.98
N ASP A 64 -8.65 -0.32 -57.16
CA ASP A 64 -9.16 0.44 -58.31
C ASP A 64 -8.57 1.86 -58.33
N THR A 65 -8.70 2.59 -57.22
CA THR A 65 -8.27 3.98 -57.11
C THR A 65 -6.76 4.09 -57.19
N ALA A 66 -6.03 3.13 -56.58
CA ALA A 66 -4.58 3.04 -56.69
C ALA A 66 -4.13 2.79 -58.13
N THR A 67 -4.83 1.91 -58.85
CA THR A 67 -4.51 1.62 -60.27
C THR A 67 -4.72 2.86 -61.13
N ASP A 68 -5.87 3.53 -60.99
CA ASP A 68 -6.20 4.72 -61.77
C ASP A 68 -5.17 5.86 -61.54
N GLN A 69 -4.73 6.04 -60.30
CA GLN A 69 -3.72 7.06 -59.96
C GLN A 69 -2.35 6.76 -60.59
N LEU A 70 -1.93 5.49 -60.58
CA LEU A 70 -0.63 5.08 -61.12
C LEU A 70 -0.63 5.09 -62.65
N GLU A 71 -1.68 4.56 -63.28
CA GLU A 71 -1.81 4.53 -64.74
C GLU A 71 -1.93 5.95 -65.32
N LYS A 72 -2.59 6.88 -64.60
CA LYS A 72 -2.66 8.30 -64.99
C LYS A 72 -1.29 8.98 -65.08
N LEU A 73 -0.31 8.52 -64.31
CA LEU A 73 1.07 9.00 -64.35
C LEU A 73 1.95 8.21 -65.34
N GLY A 74 1.38 7.20 -65.98
CA GLY A 74 2.05 6.35 -66.95
C GLY A 74 2.81 5.18 -66.32
N PHE A 75 2.50 4.78 -65.08
CA PHE A 75 3.03 3.56 -64.48
C PHE A 75 2.15 2.36 -64.83
N LYS A 76 2.77 1.19 -64.91
CA LYS A 76 2.07 -0.10 -64.98
C LYS A 76 1.84 -0.62 -63.57
N VAL A 77 0.75 -1.33 -63.35
CA VAL A 77 0.42 -1.86 -62.02
C VAL A 77 0.38 -3.38 -62.07
N ASP A 78 1.15 -4.00 -61.17
CA ASP A 78 1.12 -5.43 -60.91
C ASP A 78 0.66 -5.63 -59.46
N ALA A 79 -0.48 -6.28 -59.26
CA ALA A 79 -1.08 -6.41 -57.93
C ALA A 79 -1.23 -7.87 -57.55
N ALA A 80 -0.83 -8.21 -56.32
CA ALA A 80 -0.93 -9.56 -55.78
C ALA A 80 -1.48 -9.55 -54.35
N ASP A 81 -2.29 -10.55 -54.02
CA ASP A 81 -2.71 -10.81 -52.65
C ASP A 81 -1.49 -11.23 -51.80
N SER A 82 -1.04 -10.33 -50.93
CA SER A 82 0.14 -10.56 -50.09
C SER A 82 -0.13 -11.42 -48.85
N VAL A 83 -1.39 -11.80 -48.64
CA VAL A 83 -1.79 -12.55 -47.44
C VAL A 83 -2.17 -13.97 -47.79
N ASP A 84 -3.12 -14.15 -48.71
CA ASP A 84 -3.66 -15.48 -49.02
C ASP A 84 -3.29 -15.97 -50.44
N GLY A 85 -2.61 -15.14 -51.24
CA GLY A 85 -2.24 -15.48 -52.63
C GLY A 85 -3.44 -15.70 -53.56
N LYS A 86 -4.62 -15.17 -53.23
CA LYS A 86 -5.84 -15.34 -54.03
C LYS A 86 -5.82 -14.47 -55.29
N SER A 87 -6.56 -14.90 -56.29
CA SER A 87 -6.78 -14.12 -57.51
C SER A 87 -7.68 -12.91 -57.24
N ILE A 88 -7.26 -11.75 -57.75
CA ILE A 88 -7.98 -10.49 -57.63
C ILE A 88 -9.05 -10.43 -58.72
N ILE A 89 -10.30 -10.74 -58.37
CA ILE A 89 -11.43 -10.72 -59.33
C ILE A 89 -12.04 -9.31 -59.44
N VAL A 90 -12.22 -8.65 -58.29
CA VAL A 90 -12.94 -7.36 -58.19
C VAL A 90 -12.06 -6.35 -57.47
N LYS A 91 -11.32 -5.50 -58.21
CA LYS A 91 -10.30 -4.59 -57.65
C LYS A 91 -10.79 -3.73 -56.47
N LYS A 92 -12.04 -3.25 -56.51
CA LYS A 92 -12.65 -2.44 -55.42
C LYS A 92 -12.76 -3.17 -54.07
N ASP A 93 -12.72 -4.50 -54.07
CA ASP A 93 -12.84 -5.31 -52.85
C ASP A 93 -11.48 -5.58 -52.18
N TRP A 94 -10.43 -4.91 -52.66
CA TRP A 94 -9.04 -5.06 -52.21
C TRP A 94 -8.45 -3.72 -51.82
N GLN A 95 -7.73 -3.69 -50.69
CA GLN A 95 -6.96 -2.52 -50.23
C GLN A 95 -5.46 -2.77 -50.39
N VAL A 96 -4.73 -1.75 -50.83
CA VAL A 96 -3.28 -1.77 -50.92
C VAL A 96 -2.66 -1.67 -49.52
N LEU A 97 -1.84 -2.65 -49.16
CA LEU A 97 -1.07 -2.69 -47.91
C LEU A 97 0.40 -2.34 -48.11
N THR A 98 0.96 -2.76 -49.24
CA THR A 98 2.36 -2.51 -49.57
C THR A 98 2.47 -2.06 -51.01
N GLN A 99 3.50 -1.27 -51.28
CA GLN A 99 3.77 -0.70 -52.58
C GLN A 99 5.28 -0.66 -52.79
N ASP A 100 5.72 -1.13 -53.95
CA ASP A 100 7.09 -1.05 -54.42
C ASP A 100 7.12 -0.63 -55.91
N PRO A 101 7.87 0.42 -56.30
CA PRO A 101 8.65 1.33 -55.47
C PRO A 101 7.79 2.14 -54.50
N SER A 102 8.36 2.50 -53.35
CA SER A 102 7.65 3.23 -52.29
C SER A 102 7.30 4.68 -52.69
N ASN A 103 6.36 5.28 -51.95
CA ASN A 103 5.94 6.67 -52.16
C ASN A 103 7.14 7.64 -52.21
N GLY A 104 7.18 8.48 -53.24
CA GLY A 104 8.25 9.47 -53.45
C GLY A 104 9.47 8.91 -54.18
N ALA A 105 9.54 7.61 -54.44
CA ALA A 105 10.59 7.03 -55.26
C ALA A 105 10.55 7.59 -56.69
N GLN A 106 11.72 7.66 -57.33
CA GLN A 106 11.84 8.04 -58.73
C GLN A 106 11.84 6.77 -59.56
N ALA A 107 10.93 6.69 -60.53
CA ALA A 107 10.87 5.56 -61.45
C ALA A 107 10.66 6.04 -62.89
N ALA A 108 11.18 5.30 -63.86
CA ALA A 108 11.02 5.64 -65.27
C ALA A 108 9.54 5.60 -65.66
N LYS A 109 9.10 6.53 -66.51
CA LYS A 109 7.74 6.47 -67.06
C LYS A 109 7.52 5.14 -67.80
N GLY A 110 6.45 4.43 -67.48
CA GLY A 110 6.17 3.09 -68.02
C GLY A 110 6.69 1.94 -67.16
N SER A 111 7.40 2.21 -66.06
CA SER A 111 7.82 1.18 -65.11
C SER A 111 6.63 0.55 -64.38
N THR A 112 6.83 -0.66 -63.88
CA THR A 112 5.82 -1.39 -63.09
C THR A 112 5.94 -1.06 -61.61
N VAL A 113 4.81 -0.81 -60.97
CA VAL A 113 4.64 -0.69 -59.53
C VAL A 113 3.95 -1.96 -59.02
N HIS A 114 4.62 -2.69 -58.15
CA HIS A 114 4.12 -3.89 -57.48
C HIS A 114 3.33 -3.50 -56.23
N LEU A 115 2.07 -3.94 -56.17
CA LEU A 115 1.15 -3.68 -55.07
C LEU A 115 0.81 -4.96 -54.33
N GLY A 116 1.11 -4.99 -53.04
CA GLY A 116 0.59 -6.01 -52.15
C GLY A 116 -0.76 -5.61 -51.61
N VAL A 117 -1.79 -6.40 -51.88
CA VAL A 117 -3.17 -6.11 -51.48
C VAL A 117 -3.71 -7.14 -50.51
N LYS A 118 -4.79 -6.77 -49.81
CA LYS A 118 -5.57 -7.66 -48.96
C LYS A 118 -7.06 -7.36 -49.14
N SER A 119 -7.89 -8.40 -49.09
CA SER A 119 -9.33 -8.23 -49.26
C SER A 119 -9.94 -7.42 -48.12
N LEU A 120 -10.86 -6.52 -48.46
CA LEU A 120 -11.58 -5.69 -47.50
C LEU A 120 -12.36 -6.54 -46.49
N GLU A 121 -12.92 -7.67 -46.93
CA GLU A 121 -13.59 -8.62 -46.04
C GLU A 121 -12.65 -9.19 -44.98
N LYS A 122 -11.43 -9.57 -45.37
CA LYS A 122 -10.43 -10.06 -44.42
C LYS A 122 -9.95 -8.96 -43.48
N ILE A 123 -9.72 -7.75 -44.00
CA ILE A 123 -9.36 -6.59 -43.18
C ILE A 123 -10.45 -6.30 -42.15
N ALA A 124 -11.72 -6.29 -42.57
CA ALA A 124 -12.86 -6.08 -41.69
C ALA A 124 -12.97 -7.19 -40.62
N THR A 125 -12.79 -8.45 -41.01
CA THR A 125 -12.86 -9.60 -40.10
C THR A 125 -11.74 -9.56 -39.07
N GLU A 126 -10.51 -9.29 -39.48
CA GLU A 126 -9.38 -9.17 -38.55
C GLU A 126 -9.50 -7.95 -37.65
N LYS A 127 -9.98 -6.82 -38.18
CA LYS A 127 -10.26 -5.63 -37.37
C LYS A 127 -11.35 -5.93 -36.33
N ALA A 128 -12.43 -6.58 -36.72
CA ALA A 128 -13.50 -6.98 -35.81
C ALA A 128 -13.01 -7.98 -34.75
N ALA A 129 -12.15 -8.94 -35.14
CA ALA A 129 -11.53 -9.88 -34.20
C ALA A 129 -10.59 -9.15 -33.22
N ALA A 130 -9.80 -8.20 -33.70
CA ALA A 130 -8.91 -7.39 -32.86
C ALA A 130 -9.70 -6.48 -31.90
N GLU A 131 -10.78 -5.84 -32.37
CA GLU A 131 -11.68 -5.04 -31.53
C GLU A 131 -12.39 -5.90 -30.48
N LYS A 132 -12.88 -7.09 -30.88
CA LYS A 132 -13.49 -8.02 -29.92
C LYS A 132 -12.48 -8.50 -28.89
N ALA A 133 -11.26 -8.86 -29.30
CA ALA A 133 -10.20 -9.26 -28.37
C ALA A 133 -9.80 -8.13 -27.42
N ALA A 134 -9.76 -6.89 -27.91
CA ALA A 134 -9.51 -5.71 -27.07
C ALA A 134 -10.65 -5.48 -26.06
N ALA A 135 -11.91 -5.64 -26.48
CA ALA A 135 -13.07 -5.54 -25.60
C ALA A 135 -13.10 -6.64 -24.53
N ASP A 136 -12.83 -7.89 -24.91
CA ASP A 136 -12.77 -9.04 -23.99
C ASP A 136 -11.64 -8.86 -22.97
N LYS A 137 -10.46 -8.39 -23.41
CA LYS A 137 -9.34 -8.07 -22.50
C LYS A 137 -9.69 -6.94 -21.54
N ALA A 138 -10.34 -5.88 -22.02
CA ALA A 138 -10.77 -4.76 -21.18
C ALA A 138 -11.82 -5.20 -20.14
N ALA A 139 -12.77 -6.06 -20.52
CA ALA A 139 -13.76 -6.62 -19.62
C ALA A 139 -13.11 -7.50 -18.54
N ALA A 140 -12.15 -8.34 -18.91
CA ALA A 140 -11.40 -9.18 -17.96
C ALA A 140 -10.57 -8.35 -16.97
N GLU A 141 -9.87 -7.31 -17.44
CA GLU A 141 -9.12 -6.40 -16.56
C GLU A 141 -10.04 -5.62 -15.61
N ALA A 142 -11.22 -5.20 -16.07
CA ALA A 142 -12.22 -4.55 -15.22
C ALA A 142 -12.76 -5.51 -14.15
N ALA A 143 -13.11 -6.74 -14.52
CA ALA A 143 -13.58 -7.76 -13.58
C ALA A 143 -12.53 -8.10 -12.52
N ALA A 144 -11.26 -8.26 -12.92
CA ALA A 144 -10.16 -8.53 -12.00
C ALA A 144 -9.95 -7.37 -11.00
N LYS A 145 -10.00 -6.12 -11.47
CA LYS A 145 -9.89 -4.94 -10.59
C LYS A 145 -11.07 -4.84 -9.61
N ALA A 146 -12.29 -5.12 -10.07
CA ALA A 146 -13.47 -5.13 -9.20
C ALA A 146 -13.36 -6.22 -8.11
N ALA A 147 -12.91 -7.42 -8.47
CA ALA A 147 -12.69 -8.51 -7.52
C ALA A 147 -11.61 -8.16 -6.48
N ALA A 148 -10.48 -7.57 -6.92
CA ALA A 148 -9.42 -7.12 -6.03
C ALA A 148 -9.88 -6.00 -5.08
N ALA A 149 -10.66 -5.04 -5.57
CA ALA A 149 -11.23 -3.96 -4.76
C ALA A 149 -12.20 -4.50 -3.69
N LYS A 150 -13.06 -5.46 -4.06
CA LYS A 150 -13.96 -6.11 -3.11
C LYS A 150 -13.18 -6.89 -2.04
N ALA A 151 -12.16 -7.65 -2.45
CA ALA A 151 -11.32 -8.40 -1.50
C ALA A 151 -10.57 -7.47 -0.53
N ALA A 152 -10.09 -6.32 -1.02
CA ALA A 152 -9.45 -5.31 -0.17
C ALA A 152 -10.45 -4.69 0.83
N ALA A 153 -11.67 -4.38 0.39
CA ALA A 153 -12.72 -3.84 1.26
C ALA A 153 -13.15 -4.86 2.33
N ASP A 154 -13.33 -6.12 1.96
CA ASP A 154 -13.67 -7.21 2.89
C ASP A 154 -12.56 -7.39 3.94
N LYS A 155 -11.29 -7.29 3.56
CA LYS A 155 -10.16 -7.35 4.50
C LYS A 155 -10.14 -6.15 5.45
N VAL A 156 -10.37 -4.93 4.96
CA VAL A 156 -10.44 -3.73 5.82
C VAL A 156 -11.59 -3.84 6.81
N ALA A 157 -12.75 -4.35 6.39
CA ALA A 157 -13.89 -4.57 7.27
C ALA A 157 -13.57 -5.62 8.36
N ALA A 158 -12.90 -6.72 8.00
CA ALA A 158 -12.48 -7.75 8.95
C ALA A 158 -11.44 -7.22 9.95
N ASP A 159 -10.43 -6.48 9.48
CA ASP A 159 -9.40 -5.88 10.35
C ASP A 159 -10.02 -4.86 11.33
N LYS A 160 -10.99 -4.06 10.86
CA LYS A 160 -11.72 -3.12 11.73
C LYS A 160 -12.56 -3.85 12.78
N ALA A 161 -13.30 -4.90 12.39
CA ALA A 161 -14.08 -5.70 13.33
C ALA A 161 -13.20 -6.38 14.39
N ALA A 162 -12.03 -6.87 14.00
CA ALA A 162 -11.06 -7.44 14.93
C ALA A 162 -10.51 -6.38 15.91
N SER A 163 -10.19 -5.18 15.42
CA SER A 163 -9.73 -4.06 16.25
C SER A 163 -10.79 -3.59 17.24
N ASP A 164 -12.04 -3.44 16.79
CA ASP A 164 -13.16 -3.02 17.63
C ASP A 164 -13.40 -4.06 18.75
N LYS A 165 -13.33 -5.36 18.42
CA LYS A 165 -13.43 -6.44 19.42
C LYS A 165 -12.28 -6.39 20.43
N ALA A 166 -11.04 -6.20 19.98
CA ALA A 166 -9.89 -6.11 20.86
C ALA A 166 -9.99 -4.92 21.83
N ALA A 167 -10.49 -3.77 21.36
CA ALA A 167 -10.73 -2.60 22.20
C ALA A 167 -11.81 -2.87 23.26
N ALA A 168 -12.90 -3.55 22.89
CA ALA A 168 -13.96 -3.94 23.82
C ALA A 168 -13.46 -4.93 24.89
N ASP A 169 -12.67 -5.93 24.49
CA ASP A 169 -12.07 -6.91 25.41
C ASP A 169 -11.10 -6.22 26.41
N GLN A 170 -10.30 -5.25 25.95
CA GLN A 170 -9.41 -4.46 26.82
C GLN A 170 -10.19 -3.57 27.80
N ALA A 171 -11.27 -2.92 27.35
CA ALA A 171 -12.12 -2.11 28.22
C ALA A 171 -12.79 -2.95 29.32
N ALA A 172 -13.26 -4.15 28.97
CA ALA A 172 -13.82 -5.10 29.93
C ALA A 172 -12.78 -5.56 30.96
N ALA A 173 -11.56 -5.88 30.51
CA ALA A 173 -10.47 -6.26 31.40
C ALA A 173 -10.04 -5.12 32.35
N ALA A 174 -9.97 -3.89 31.85
CA ALA A 174 -9.65 -2.72 32.66
C ALA A 174 -10.72 -2.46 33.74
N LYS A 175 -12.00 -2.62 33.40
CA LYS A 175 -13.10 -2.51 34.37
C LYS A 175 -13.00 -3.60 35.44
N ALA A 176 -12.76 -4.85 35.05
CA ALA A 176 -12.61 -5.95 35.99
C ALA A 176 -11.43 -5.74 36.96
N ALA A 177 -10.30 -5.22 36.45
CA ALA A 177 -9.15 -4.88 37.27
C ALA A 177 -9.45 -3.74 38.27
N ALA A 178 -10.18 -2.70 37.83
CA ALA A 178 -10.61 -1.60 38.71
C ALA A 178 -11.57 -2.09 39.81
N ASP A 179 -12.54 -2.94 39.47
CA ASP A 179 -13.47 -3.52 40.44
C ASP A 179 -12.71 -4.38 41.49
N GLN A 180 -11.72 -5.16 41.07
CA GLN A 180 -10.86 -5.94 41.98
C GLN A 180 -10.00 -5.05 42.89
N ALA A 181 -9.41 -3.98 42.35
CA ALA A 181 -8.62 -3.04 43.16
C ALA A 181 -9.47 -2.33 44.22
N ALA A 182 -10.71 -1.94 43.87
CA ALA A 182 -11.65 -1.34 44.81
C ALA A 182 -12.05 -2.33 45.92
N ALA A 183 -12.30 -3.60 45.57
CA ALA A 183 -12.59 -4.64 46.55
C ALA A 183 -11.42 -4.88 47.52
N ALA A 184 -10.19 -4.95 47.01
CA ALA A 184 -8.98 -5.11 47.83
C ALA A 184 -8.78 -3.91 48.78
N ALA A 185 -9.00 -2.69 48.30
CA ALA A 185 -8.91 -1.48 49.13
C ALA A 185 -9.97 -1.47 50.25
N ALA A 186 -11.20 -1.90 49.96
CA ALA A 186 -12.25 -2.02 50.96
C ALA A 186 -11.92 -3.07 52.03
N GLN A 187 -11.35 -4.22 51.64
CA GLN A 187 -10.89 -5.24 52.58
C GLN A 187 -9.77 -4.72 53.50
N GLN A 188 -8.82 -3.95 52.96
CA GLN A 188 -7.73 -3.36 53.74
C GLN A 188 -8.23 -2.31 54.73
N ALA A 189 -9.21 -1.48 54.33
CA ALA A 189 -9.84 -0.51 55.23
C ALA A 189 -10.59 -1.18 56.39
N ALA A 190 -11.21 -2.35 56.16
CA ALA A 190 -11.90 -3.11 57.21
C ALA A 190 -10.95 -3.77 58.22
N GLN A 191 -9.69 -4.02 57.84
CA GLN A 191 -8.66 -4.58 58.73
C GLN A 191 -7.88 -3.52 59.51
N ALA A 192 -8.15 -2.23 59.27
CA ALA A 192 -7.53 -1.16 60.03
C ALA A 192 -7.94 -1.26 61.51
N PRO A 193 -6.98 -1.28 62.45
CA PRO A 193 -7.28 -1.42 63.87
C PRO A 193 -8.16 -0.25 64.33
N ALA A 194 -9.20 -0.56 65.11
CA ALA A 194 -10.09 0.45 65.67
C ALA A 194 -9.26 1.52 66.42
N PRO A 195 -9.56 2.82 66.25
CA PRO A 195 -8.86 3.88 66.97
C PRO A 195 -8.82 3.52 68.45
N ALA A 196 -7.61 3.44 69.02
CA ALA A 196 -7.42 3.14 70.43
C ALA A 196 -8.29 4.11 71.25
N ALA A 197 -9.16 3.57 72.11
CA ALA A 197 -10.00 4.37 72.99
C ALA A 197 -9.09 5.30 73.79
N VAL A 198 -9.27 6.61 73.62
CA VAL A 198 -8.51 7.62 74.35
C VAL A 198 -8.77 7.38 75.84
N PRO A 199 -7.74 7.18 76.69
CA PRO A 199 -7.96 6.95 78.11
C PRO A 199 -8.69 8.16 78.70
N ALA A 200 -9.79 7.90 79.41
CA ALA A 200 -10.58 8.94 80.05
C ALA A 200 -9.70 9.75 81.03
N ALA A 201 -9.75 11.08 80.93
CA ALA A 201 -9.02 11.98 81.81
C ALA A 201 -9.40 11.72 83.30
N PRO A 202 -8.44 11.82 84.24
CA PRO A 202 -8.73 11.62 85.66
C PRO A 202 -9.72 12.68 86.16
N ALA A 203 -10.76 12.25 86.87
CA ALA A 203 -11.76 13.14 87.45
C ALA A 203 -11.12 14.12 88.46
N PRO A 204 -11.60 15.37 88.56
CA PRO A 204 -11.06 16.35 89.51
C PRO A 204 -11.19 15.83 90.95
N ALA A 205 -10.16 16.07 91.76
CA ALA A 205 -10.12 15.61 93.14
C ALA A 205 -11.30 16.18 93.94
N ALA A 206 -12.15 15.29 94.47
CA ALA A 206 -13.34 15.67 95.24
C ALA A 206 -12.93 16.34 96.56
N TYR A 207 -13.36 17.59 96.80
CA TYR A 207 -13.17 18.26 98.09
C TYR A 207 -14.38 18.03 98.99
N PHE A 208 -14.20 17.33 100.11
CA PHE A 208 -15.28 17.07 101.07
C PHE A 208 -15.23 18.04 102.24
N ALA A 209 -16.25 18.87 102.48
CA ALA A 209 -16.20 19.84 103.58
C ALA A 209 -15.96 19.20 104.98
N ASN A 210 -16.45 17.98 105.20
CA ASN A 210 -16.26 17.20 106.44
C ASN A 210 -16.43 15.69 106.16
N CYS A 211 -16.20 14.85 107.18
CA CYS A 211 -16.32 13.40 107.05
C CYS A 211 -17.75 12.91 106.79
N THR A 212 -18.78 13.66 107.19
CA THR A 212 -20.16 13.36 106.86
C THR A 212 -20.40 13.47 105.36
N ALA A 213 -19.88 14.52 104.71
CA ALA A 213 -19.96 14.69 103.27
C ALA A 213 -19.19 13.58 102.53
N ALA A 214 -18.01 13.20 103.03
CA ALA A 214 -17.23 12.10 102.45
C ALA A 214 -17.96 10.75 102.56
N LYS A 215 -18.57 10.45 103.71
CA LYS A 215 -19.37 9.23 103.92
C LYS A 215 -20.66 9.22 103.11
N ALA A 216 -21.37 10.34 103.04
CA ALA A 216 -22.59 10.46 102.24
C ALA A 216 -22.30 10.26 100.74
N ALA A 217 -21.12 10.69 100.29
CA ALA A 217 -20.63 10.45 98.94
C ALA A 217 -20.04 9.04 98.73
N GLY A 218 -20.02 8.19 99.76
CA GLY A 218 -19.44 6.85 99.71
C GLY A 218 -17.91 6.82 99.55
N ALA A 219 -17.23 7.93 99.82
CA ALA A 219 -15.79 8.10 99.60
C ALA A 219 -14.94 7.78 100.85
N ALA A 220 -15.56 7.54 102.01
CA ALA A 220 -14.85 7.17 103.24
C ALA A 220 -14.75 5.64 103.41
N PRO A 221 -13.66 5.10 103.97
CA PRO A 221 -12.49 5.81 104.50
C PRO A 221 -11.58 6.39 103.41
N LEU A 222 -11.07 7.59 103.65
CA LEU A 222 -10.16 8.29 102.75
C LEU A 222 -8.71 8.04 103.17
N TYR A 223 -7.88 7.52 102.29
CA TYR A 223 -6.47 7.21 102.59
C TYR A 223 -5.53 8.30 102.10
N ARG A 224 -4.42 8.51 102.81
CA ARG A 224 -3.38 9.47 102.42
C ARG A 224 -2.93 9.24 100.97
N GLY A 225 -3.02 10.30 100.15
CA GLY A 225 -2.70 10.27 98.72
C GLY A 225 -3.89 10.03 97.80
N GLN A 226 -5.06 9.64 98.32
CA GLN A 226 -6.28 9.58 97.52
C GLN A 226 -6.87 10.98 97.26
N PRO A 227 -7.51 11.19 96.11
CA PRO A 227 -8.28 12.39 95.85
C PRO A 227 -9.32 12.64 96.95
N GLY A 228 -9.22 13.79 97.61
CA GLY A 228 -10.13 14.19 98.69
C GLY A 228 -9.65 13.91 100.11
N TYR A 229 -8.55 13.15 100.29
CA TYR A 229 -7.88 13.10 101.59
C TYR A 229 -7.25 14.45 101.93
N ARG A 230 -7.42 14.88 103.18
CA ARG A 230 -6.63 15.96 103.79
C ARG A 230 -6.42 15.66 105.27
N SER A 231 -5.30 16.11 105.81
CA SER A 231 -4.98 15.97 107.23
C SER A 231 -6.07 16.55 108.15
N ALA A 232 -6.80 17.58 107.73
CA ALA A 232 -7.90 18.14 108.51
C ALA A 232 -9.15 17.23 108.65
N LEU A 233 -9.26 16.15 107.86
CA LEU A 233 -10.29 15.12 108.01
C LEU A 233 -9.79 13.89 108.81
N ASP A 234 -8.49 13.82 109.03
CA ASP A 234 -7.78 12.75 109.72
C ASP A 234 -7.51 13.23 111.16
N ARG A 235 -8.45 12.94 112.06
CA ARG A 235 -8.48 13.55 113.39
C ARG A 235 -7.33 13.07 114.28
N ASP A 236 -6.89 11.83 114.11
CA ASP A 236 -5.78 11.20 114.83
C ASP A 236 -4.47 11.15 114.03
N GLY A 237 -4.51 11.48 112.73
CA GLY A 237 -3.32 11.71 111.91
C GLY A 237 -2.64 10.44 111.41
N ASP A 238 -3.33 9.31 111.47
CA ASP A 238 -2.77 7.98 111.19
C ASP A 238 -2.67 7.66 109.67
N GLY A 239 -3.24 8.53 108.83
CA GLY A 239 -3.28 8.37 107.38
C GLY A 239 -4.62 7.88 106.83
N VAL A 240 -5.63 7.68 107.69
CA VAL A 240 -6.99 7.25 107.34
C VAL A 240 -8.00 8.28 107.82
N ALA A 241 -8.43 9.16 106.92
CA ALA A 241 -9.48 10.13 107.21
C ALA A 241 -10.88 9.48 107.20
N CYS A 242 -11.75 9.96 108.09
CA CYS A 242 -13.17 9.61 108.14
C CYS A 242 -13.48 8.11 108.42
N GLU A 243 -12.59 7.44 109.14
CA GLU A 243 -12.78 6.06 109.60
C GLU A 243 -13.93 5.86 110.61
N ARG A 244 -14.35 6.92 111.33
CA ARG A 244 -15.37 6.86 112.40
C ARG A 244 -16.60 7.71 112.13
#